data_AF-A0A1A8KM48-F1
#
_entry.id   AF-A0A1A8KM48-F1
#
_cell.length_a   1.000
_cell.length_b   1.000
_cell.length_c   1.000
_cell.angle_alpha   90.00
_cell.angle_beta   90.00
_cell.angle_gamma   90.00
#
_symmetry.space_group_name_H-M   'P 1'
#
loop_
_entity.id
_entity.type
_entity.pdbx_description
1 polymer ?
#
loop_
_entity_poly.entity_id
_entity_poly.type
_entity_poly.pdbx_seq_one_letter_code
_entity_poly.pdbx_strand_id
1 'polypeptide(L)'
;SKFCEQIVVLWNCDKPLPPRSKWPSTSVPLSVVEGQTKTMSSRFFPYNTIITDAILSLDEDSVLSTNEVDFAFIVWQSFPERIVGYPARSHYLDSSRSRWGYTSKWTNDYSMVLTGAAFYHRYYHYLFTHYIPGSLLTMVDRLANCEDILMNFLVSAVTKQPPIKVTQKKQYKETMMTQGSKASRWADPDHFAQRQTCMNIFSRWLGFMPLVHSQMRLDPVLFRDQVSILRKKYRDIERL
;
A
#
# COMPACT_ATOMS: atom_id res chain seq x y z
N SER A 1 1.77 17.47 -1.20
CA SER A 1 3.05 17.09 -0.56
C SER A 1 4.16 17.94 -1.12
N LYS A 2 5.04 18.47 -0.28
CA LYS A 2 6.23 19.22 -0.71
C LYS A 2 7.34 18.35 -1.29
N PHE A 3 7.21 17.02 -1.15
CA PHE A 3 8.17 16.03 -1.65
C PHE A 3 7.69 15.33 -2.94
N CYS A 4 6.50 15.67 -3.43
CA CYS A 4 5.97 15.07 -4.64
C CYS A 4 6.68 15.65 -5.86
N GLU A 5 7.35 14.79 -6.63
CA GLU A 5 8.04 15.18 -7.87
C GLU A 5 7.10 15.14 -9.07
N GLN A 6 6.24 14.11 -9.16
CA GLN A 6 5.31 13.90 -10.26
C GLN A 6 4.13 13.04 -9.82
N ILE A 7 3.05 13.11 -10.60
CA ILE A 7 1.88 12.25 -10.47
C ILE A 7 1.77 11.41 -11.75
N VAL A 8 1.72 10.09 -11.58
CA VAL A 8 1.50 9.15 -12.68
C VAL A 8 0.15 8.48 -12.47
N VAL A 9 -0.80 8.74 -13.35
CA VAL A 9 -2.11 8.08 -13.36
C VAL A 9 -2.06 6.93 -14.35
N LEU A 10 -2.30 5.72 -13.87
CA LEU A 10 -2.45 4.56 -14.72
C LEU A 10 -3.91 4.44 -15.14
N TRP A 11 -4.17 4.74 -16.41
CA TRP A 11 -5.53 4.76 -16.93
C TRP A 11 -5.98 3.35 -17.32
N ASN A 12 -6.42 2.61 -16.30
CA ASN A 12 -6.89 1.24 -16.47
C ASN A 12 -8.42 1.18 -16.68
N CYS A 13 -8.92 1.97 -17.63
CA CYS A 13 -10.35 2.08 -17.93
C CYS A 13 -10.62 1.83 -19.42
N ASP A 14 -11.76 1.23 -19.76
CA ASP A 14 -12.23 1.09 -21.15
C ASP A 14 -12.78 2.38 -21.72
N LYS A 15 -13.07 3.36 -20.86
CA LYS A 15 -13.49 4.68 -21.29
C LYS A 15 -12.29 5.47 -21.80
N PRO A 16 -12.48 6.32 -22.82
CA PRO A 16 -11.43 7.22 -23.29
C PRO A 16 -11.02 8.18 -22.18
N LEU A 17 -9.78 8.67 -22.28
CA LEU A 17 -9.29 9.71 -21.40
C LEU A 17 -10.18 10.95 -21.46
N PRO A 18 -10.49 11.58 -20.31
CA PRO A 18 -11.17 12.86 -20.32
C PRO A 18 -10.28 13.90 -21.03
N PRO A 19 -10.89 14.90 -21.71
CA PRO A 19 -10.13 16.00 -22.29
C PRO A 19 -9.22 16.67 -21.25
N ARG A 20 -8.02 17.08 -21.65
CA ARG A 20 -7.03 17.71 -20.75
C ARG A 20 -7.58 18.93 -20.00
N SER A 21 -8.55 19.64 -20.57
CA SER A 21 -9.25 20.76 -19.92
C SER A 21 -10.04 20.38 -18.66
N LYS A 22 -10.35 19.09 -18.47
CA LYS A 22 -11.03 18.56 -17.29
C LYS A 22 -10.06 18.00 -16.24
N TRP A 23 -8.75 17.99 -16.52
CA TRP A 23 -7.76 17.45 -15.60
C TRP A 23 -7.54 18.43 -14.45
N PRO A 24 -7.22 17.93 -13.24
CA PRO A 24 -6.95 18.82 -12.11
C PRO A 24 -5.70 19.66 -12.38
N SER A 25 -5.75 20.93 -11.96
CA SER A 25 -4.53 21.75 -11.89
C SER A 25 -3.63 21.21 -10.79
N THR A 26 -2.38 20.92 -11.14
CA THR A 26 -1.39 20.31 -10.24
C THR A 26 -0.13 21.17 -10.23
N SER A 27 0.54 21.24 -9.08
CA SER A 27 1.80 21.97 -8.92
C SER A 27 3.01 21.17 -9.43
N VAL A 28 2.80 19.92 -9.82
CA VAL A 28 3.81 18.96 -10.26
C VAL A 28 3.35 18.34 -11.59
N PRO A 29 4.26 17.83 -12.43
CA PRO A 29 3.87 17.15 -13.66
C PRO A 29 2.86 16.02 -13.43
N LEU A 30 1.76 16.05 -14.18
CA LEU A 30 0.75 15.00 -14.23
C LEU A 30 0.87 14.25 -15.55
N SER A 31 1.27 12.99 -15.48
CA SER A 31 1.37 12.10 -16.62
C SER A 31 0.30 11.01 -16.52
N VAL A 32 -0.29 10.66 -17.66
CA VAL A 32 -1.27 9.59 -17.75
C VAL A 32 -0.71 8.52 -18.67
N VAL A 33 -0.63 7.30 -18.16
CA VAL A 33 -0.12 6.14 -18.89
C VAL A 33 -1.28 5.18 -19.13
N GLU A 34 -1.56 4.91 -20.40
CA GLU A 34 -2.44 3.81 -20.79
C GLU A 34 -1.62 2.52 -20.83
N GLY A 35 -1.90 1.61 -19.90
CA GLY A 35 -1.19 0.34 -19.82
C GLY A 35 -1.46 -0.53 -21.06
N GLN A 36 -0.44 -1.25 -21.54
CA GLN A 36 -0.60 -2.22 -22.63
C GLN A 36 -1.60 -3.33 -22.25
N THR A 37 -1.58 -3.73 -20.98
CA THR A 37 -2.51 -4.69 -20.38
C THR A 37 -3.26 -4.02 -19.24
N LYS A 38 -4.59 -4.18 -19.24
CA LYS A 38 -5.51 -3.58 -18.28
C LYS A 38 -5.66 -4.40 -17.01
N THR A 39 -4.55 -4.74 -16.36
CA THR A 39 -4.51 -5.60 -15.17
C THR A 39 -4.13 -4.83 -13.91
N MET A 40 -4.43 -5.39 -12.73
CA MET A 40 -4.12 -4.74 -11.45
C MET A 40 -2.62 -4.63 -11.19
N SER A 41 -1.85 -5.63 -11.62
CA SER A 41 -0.40 -5.66 -11.40
C SER A 41 0.38 -4.70 -12.32
N SER A 42 -0.24 -4.15 -13.38
CA SER A 42 0.39 -3.16 -14.28
C SER A 42 0.99 -1.97 -13.55
N ARG A 43 0.48 -1.63 -12.34
CA ARG A 43 1.05 -0.58 -11.48
C ARG A 43 2.48 -0.83 -10.99
N PHE A 44 2.97 -2.05 -11.12
CA PHE A 44 4.33 -2.44 -10.76
C PHE A 44 5.24 -2.61 -11.98
N PHE A 45 4.77 -2.27 -13.18
CA PHE A 45 5.62 -2.24 -14.36
C PHE A 45 6.62 -1.07 -14.28
N PRO A 46 7.90 -1.26 -14.62
CA PRO A 46 8.94 -0.22 -14.53
C PRO A 46 8.79 0.80 -15.67
N TYR A 47 7.77 1.65 -15.59
CA TYR A 47 7.56 2.71 -16.58
C TYR A 47 8.71 3.71 -16.58
N ASN A 48 9.25 4.01 -17.76
CA ASN A 48 10.34 4.98 -17.94
C ASN A 48 10.01 6.39 -17.40
N THR A 49 8.72 6.73 -17.28
CA THR A 49 8.29 8.00 -16.69
C THR A 49 8.61 8.08 -15.18
N ILE A 50 8.77 6.94 -14.49
CA ILE A 50 9.06 6.88 -13.05
C ILE A 50 10.58 7.06 -12.85
N ILE A 51 10.97 8.29 -12.52
CA ILE A 51 12.38 8.66 -12.33
C ILE A 51 12.83 8.66 -10.86
N THR A 52 11.88 8.67 -9.91
CA THR A 52 12.15 8.77 -8.47
C THR A 52 12.37 7.41 -7.84
N ASP A 53 13.27 7.32 -6.86
CA ASP A 53 13.50 6.07 -6.12
C ASP A 53 12.32 5.69 -5.23
N ALA A 54 11.67 6.68 -4.59
CA ALA A 54 10.46 6.48 -3.82
C ALA A 54 9.23 6.45 -4.72
N ILE A 55 8.34 5.49 -4.48
CA ILE A 55 7.02 5.43 -5.10
C ILE A 55 5.98 5.45 -3.98
N LEU A 56 5.12 6.47 -3.97
CA LEU A 56 3.85 6.41 -3.26
C LEU A 56 2.82 5.76 -4.18
N SER A 57 2.29 4.62 -3.77
CA SER A 57 1.25 3.94 -4.51
C SER A 57 -0.09 4.06 -3.77
N LEU A 58 -1.14 4.42 -4.51
CA LEU A 58 -2.48 4.74 -4.00
C LEU A 58 -3.54 3.99 -4.79
N ASP A 59 -4.51 3.40 -4.10
CA ASP A 59 -5.75 2.90 -4.72
C ASP A 59 -6.71 4.04 -5.00
N GLU A 60 -7.69 3.81 -5.88
CA GLU A 60 -8.66 4.84 -6.34
C GLU A 60 -9.52 5.45 -5.21
N ASP A 61 -9.69 4.72 -4.10
CA ASP A 61 -10.46 5.09 -2.93
C ASP A 61 -9.59 5.55 -1.75
N SER A 62 -8.28 5.68 -1.96
CA SER A 62 -7.34 6.08 -0.91
C SER A 62 -7.39 7.58 -0.66
N VAL A 63 -7.74 7.95 0.58
CA VAL A 63 -7.79 9.35 1.04
C VAL A 63 -6.72 9.57 2.09
N LEU A 64 -5.67 10.31 1.73
CA LEU A 64 -4.59 10.75 2.62
C LEU A 64 -4.42 12.27 2.55
N SER A 65 -4.23 12.88 3.71
CA SER A 65 -3.83 14.28 3.79
C SER A 65 -2.37 14.47 3.36
N THR A 66 -2.02 15.70 2.97
CA THR A 66 -0.63 16.03 2.63
C THR A 66 0.33 15.80 3.80
N ASN A 67 -0.12 16.02 5.05
CA ASN A 67 0.71 15.79 6.24
C ASN A 67 1.01 14.29 6.45
N GLU A 68 0.04 13.43 6.17
CA GLU A 68 0.22 11.97 6.22
C GLU A 68 1.22 11.53 5.15
N VAL A 69 1.04 12.00 3.91
CA VAL A 69 1.98 11.72 2.82
C VAL A 69 3.40 12.18 3.16
N ASP A 70 3.57 13.41 3.64
CA ASP A 70 4.87 13.97 4.00
C ASP A 70 5.52 13.18 5.14
N PHE A 71 4.77 12.81 6.17
CA PHE A 71 5.29 12.01 7.28
C PHE A 71 5.72 10.62 6.83
N ALA A 72 4.87 9.92 6.06
CA ALA A 72 5.19 8.57 5.57
C ALA A 72 6.41 8.58 4.64
N PHE A 73 6.59 9.64 3.83
CA PHE A 73 7.79 9.83 3.03
C PHE A 73 9.04 9.99 3.89
N ILE A 74 9.01 10.84 4.92
CA ILE A 74 10.14 11.03 5.85
C ILE A 74 10.50 9.72 6.55
N VAL A 75 9.50 8.94 6.96
CA VAL A 75 9.71 7.60 7.51
C VAL A 75 10.38 6.70 6.47
N TRP A 76 9.88 6.67 5.24
CA TRP A 76 10.46 5.88 4.16
C TRP A 76 11.92 6.26 3.86
N GLN A 77 12.28 7.55 3.93
CA GLN A 77 13.67 7.98 3.76
C GLN A 77 14.62 7.37 4.80
N SER A 78 14.12 7.02 5.99
CA SER A 78 14.90 6.35 7.04
C SER A 78 14.99 4.82 6.84
N PHE A 79 14.14 4.27 5.97
CA PHE A 79 14.00 2.82 5.72
C PHE A 79 13.69 2.54 4.24
N PRO A 80 14.54 3.01 3.30
CA PRO A 80 14.21 3.04 1.87
C PRO A 80 13.97 1.65 1.27
N GLU A 81 14.56 0.62 1.87
CA GLU A 81 14.40 -0.78 1.49
C GLU A 81 13.04 -1.40 1.89
N ARG A 82 12.30 -0.79 2.83
CA ARG A 82 11.07 -1.38 3.40
C ARG A 82 9.82 -0.74 2.80
N ILE A 83 8.71 -1.48 2.83
CA ILE A 83 7.39 -0.92 2.55
C ILE A 83 6.95 -0.12 3.79
N VAL A 84 6.56 1.14 3.60
CA VAL A 84 6.07 2.04 4.65
C VAL A 84 4.66 2.51 4.30
N GLY A 85 3.66 2.27 5.15
CA GLY A 85 2.28 2.64 4.78
C GLY A 85 1.23 2.35 5.85
N TYR A 86 -0.04 2.42 5.45
CA TYR A 86 -1.18 2.48 6.38
C TYR A 86 -1.94 1.15 6.54
N PRO A 87 -2.35 0.45 5.45
CA PRO A 87 -3.23 -0.71 5.59
C PRO A 87 -2.43 -1.94 6.01
N ALA A 88 -2.26 -2.12 7.33
CA ALA A 88 -1.56 -3.26 7.89
C ALA A 88 -2.41 -4.55 7.84
N ARG A 89 -1.78 -5.66 7.46
CA ARG A 89 -2.36 -7.01 7.46
C ARG A 89 -1.34 -8.00 8.01
N SER A 90 -1.79 -9.21 8.32
CA SER A 90 -0.89 -10.23 8.85
C SER A 90 -1.11 -11.59 8.19
N HIS A 91 -0.15 -12.46 8.42
CA HIS A 91 -0.27 -13.88 8.14
C HIS A 91 -0.31 -14.68 9.45
N TYR A 92 -0.74 -15.93 9.36
CA TYR A 92 -0.67 -16.88 10.48
C TYR A 92 -0.50 -18.30 9.95
N LEU A 93 0.01 -19.21 10.78
CA LEU A 93 0.02 -20.63 10.47
C LEU A 93 -1.24 -21.29 11.01
N ASP A 94 -2.10 -21.81 10.12
CA ASP A 94 -3.17 -22.71 10.53
C ASP A 94 -2.57 -24.09 10.80
N SER A 95 -2.32 -24.37 12.08
CA SER A 95 -1.73 -25.63 12.54
C SER A 95 -2.59 -26.85 12.21
N SER A 96 -3.92 -26.68 12.13
CA SER A 96 -4.84 -27.79 11.84
C SER A 96 -4.73 -28.26 10.39
N ARG A 97 -4.43 -27.33 9.47
CA ARG A 97 -4.32 -27.59 8.03
C ARG A 97 -2.88 -27.60 7.52
N SER A 98 -1.92 -27.24 8.39
CA SER A 98 -0.51 -26.99 8.01
C SER A 98 -0.40 -26.05 6.80
N ARG A 99 -1.17 -24.96 6.83
CA ARG A 99 -1.24 -23.97 5.74
C ARG A 99 -1.10 -22.56 6.26
N TRP A 100 -0.52 -21.70 5.45
CA TRP A 100 -0.45 -20.28 5.75
C TRP A 100 -1.79 -19.61 5.49
N GLY A 101 -2.18 -18.70 6.37
CA GLY A 101 -3.40 -17.92 6.27
C GLY A 101 -3.11 -16.43 6.23
N TYR A 102 -3.95 -15.69 5.50
CA TYR A 102 -4.09 -14.25 5.49
C TYR A 102 -5.13 -13.81 6.53
N THR A 103 -4.88 -12.70 7.23
CA THR A 103 -5.85 -12.10 8.16
C THR A 103 -5.90 -10.58 8.04
N SER A 104 -7.13 -10.06 8.11
CA SER A 104 -7.44 -8.63 8.21
C SER A 104 -7.77 -8.18 9.63
N LYS A 105 -7.60 -9.06 10.63
CA LYS A 105 -7.81 -8.71 12.04
C LYS A 105 -6.91 -7.54 12.43
N TRP A 106 -7.51 -6.54 13.06
CA TRP A 106 -6.80 -5.39 13.61
C TRP A 106 -6.10 -5.81 14.90
N THR A 107 -4.82 -6.12 14.79
CA THR A 107 -3.96 -6.41 15.94
C THR A 107 -2.74 -5.49 15.93
N ASN A 108 -1.96 -5.51 17.02
CA ASN A 108 -0.69 -4.80 17.08
C ASN A 108 0.42 -5.53 16.31
N ASP A 109 0.18 -6.79 15.95
CA ASP A 109 1.09 -7.61 15.15
C ASP A 109 0.67 -7.62 13.68
N TYR A 110 1.63 -7.41 12.79
CA TYR A 110 1.42 -7.36 11.35
C TYR A 110 2.66 -7.85 10.62
N SER A 111 2.48 -8.33 9.39
CA SER A 111 3.59 -8.80 8.55
C SER A 111 3.53 -8.24 7.14
N MET A 112 2.51 -7.44 6.84
CA MET A 112 2.26 -6.85 5.54
C MET A 112 1.73 -5.43 5.69
N VAL A 113 2.10 -4.58 4.74
CA VAL A 113 1.46 -3.27 4.50
C VAL A 113 1.02 -3.27 3.04
N LEU A 114 -0.28 -3.15 2.80
CA LEU A 114 -0.81 -3.23 1.44
C LEU A 114 -0.38 -2.01 0.63
N THR A 115 -0.02 -2.23 -0.63
CA THR A 115 0.52 -1.20 -1.52
C THR A 115 -0.51 -0.15 -1.91
N GLY A 116 -1.80 -0.37 -1.64
CA GLY A 116 -2.88 0.59 -1.90
C GLY A 116 -2.76 1.91 -1.15
N ALA A 117 -1.93 1.99 -0.10
CA ALA A 117 -1.50 3.26 0.48
C ALA A 117 -0.13 3.08 1.14
N ALA A 118 0.93 3.02 0.33
CA ALA A 118 2.28 2.79 0.83
C ALA A 118 3.38 3.39 -0.06
N PHE A 119 4.48 3.75 0.59
CA PHE A 119 5.77 4.04 0.01
C PHE A 119 6.63 2.78 -0.08
N TYR A 120 7.35 2.63 -1.20
CA TYR A 120 8.37 1.61 -1.40
C TYR A 120 9.35 2.02 -2.50
N HIS A 121 10.46 1.30 -2.62
CA HIS A 121 11.50 1.59 -3.61
C HIS A 121 11.11 1.12 -5.02
N ARG A 122 11.38 1.93 -6.05
CA ARG A 122 11.10 1.60 -7.46
C ARG A 122 11.79 0.32 -7.95
N TYR A 123 12.91 -0.05 -7.33
CA TYR A 123 13.62 -1.30 -7.61
C TYR A 123 12.71 -2.53 -7.53
N TYR A 124 11.69 -2.48 -6.67
CA TYR A 124 10.73 -3.56 -6.57
C TYR A 124 9.81 -3.69 -7.79
N HIS A 125 9.61 -2.65 -8.61
CA HIS A 125 8.95 -2.79 -9.92
C HIS A 125 9.78 -3.64 -10.89
N TYR A 126 11.10 -3.41 -10.92
CA TYR A 126 12.02 -4.20 -11.73
C TYR A 126 12.00 -5.67 -11.30
N LEU A 127 12.13 -5.94 -9.99
CA LEU A 127 12.05 -7.31 -9.48
C LEU A 127 10.67 -7.93 -9.71
N PHE A 128 9.58 -7.20 -9.51
CA PHE A 128 8.23 -7.71 -9.74
C PHE A 128 8.04 -8.11 -11.20
N THR A 129 8.61 -7.36 -12.14
CA THR A 129 8.49 -7.61 -13.58
C THR A 129 9.43 -8.69 -14.10
N HIS A 130 10.68 -8.73 -13.61
CA HIS A 130 11.73 -9.57 -14.19
C HIS A 130 12.12 -10.80 -13.36
N TYR A 131 11.88 -10.79 -12.05
CA TYR A 131 12.23 -11.92 -11.17
C TYR A 131 11.04 -12.86 -10.92
N ILE A 132 9.82 -12.33 -10.88
CA ILE A 132 8.63 -13.15 -10.65
C ILE A 132 8.31 -13.97 -11.90
N PRO A 133 8.04 -15.29 -11.77
CA PRO A 133 7.64 -16.11 -12.91
C PRO A 133 6.38 -15.57 -13.59
N GLY A 134 6.39 -15.52 -14.92
CA GLY A 134 5.25 -15.02 -15.71
C GLY A 134 3.95 -15.78 -15.45
N SER A 135 4.02 -17.07 -15.08
CA SER A 135 2.83 -17.85 -14.67
C SER A 135 2.19 -17.33 -13.38
N LEU A 136 3.00 -16.84 -12.44
CA LEU A 136 2.52 -16.28 -11.18
C LEU A 136 1.90 -14.89 -11.41
N LEU A 137 2.55 -14.07 -12.25
CA LEU A 137 2.00 -12.76 -12.68
C LEU A 137 0.66 -12.93 -13.40
N THR A 138 0.58 -13.89 -14.34
CA THR A 138 -0.65 -14.22 -15.07
C THR A 138 -1.76 -14.67 -14.12
N MET A 139 -1.42 -15.42 -13.07
CA MET A 139 -2.39 -15.86 -12.06
C MET A 139 -2.94 -14.68 -11.26
N VAL A 140 -2.07 -13.80 -10.75
CA VAL A 140 -2.46 -12.56 -10.04
C VAL A 140 -3.34 -11.69 -10.92
N ASP A 141 -2.99 -11.53 -12.19
CA ASP A 141 -3.76 -10.72 -13.14
C ASP A 141 -5.15 -11.31 -13.42
N ARG A 142 -5.26 -12.64 -13.55
CA ARG A 142 -6.55 -13.32 -13.73
C ARG A 142 -7.44 -13.23 -12.50
N LEU A 143 -6.85 -13.28 -11.30
CA LEU A 143 -7.59 -13.11 -10.05
C LEU A 143 -7.98 -11.66 -9.80
N ALA A 144 -7.27 -10.69 -10.42
CA ALA A 144 -7.36 -9.28 -10.11
C ALA A 144 -7.22 -9.00 -8.59
N ASN A 145 -6.29 -9.72 -7.95
CA ASN A 145 -6.08 -9.75 -6.50
C ASN A 145 -4.67 -10.25 -6.18
N CYS A 146 -4.24 -10.09 -4.93
CA CYS A 146 -2.99 -10.59 -4.38
C CYS A 146 -1.70 -9.97 -4.92
N GLU A 147 -1.75 -8.96 -5.78
CA GLU A 147 -0.58 -8.24 -6.28
C GLU A 147 0.15 -7.52 -5.13
N ASP A 148 -0.60 -6.98 -4.17
CA ASP A 148 -0.11 -6.36 -2.94
C ASP A 148 0.57 -7.37 -2.00
N ILE A 149 -0.02 -8.56 -1.84
CA ILE A 149 0.55 -9.67 -1.06
C ILE A 149 1.83 -10.15 -1.73
N LEU A 150 1.82 -10.34 -3.05
CA LEU A 150 2.99 -10.78 -3.81
C LEU A 150 4.13 -9.77 -3.68
N MET A 151 3.83 -8.47 -3.74
CA MET A 151 4.82 -7.42 -3.49
C MET A 151 5.41 -7.51 -2.07
N ASN A 152 4.59 -7.73 -1.04
CA ASN A 152 5.08 -7.91 0.33
C ASN A 152 5.97 -9.16 0.47
N PHE A 153 5.60 -10.27 -0.19
CA PHE A 153 6.43 -11.48 -0.24
C PHE A 153 7.78 -11.20 -0.90
N LEU A 154 7.78 -10.51 -2.05
CA LEU A 154 8.99 -10.14 -2.79
C LEU A 154 9.92 -9.27 -1.94
N VAL A 155 9.40 -8.18 -1.37
CA VAL A 155 10.20 -7.25 -0.55
C VAL A 155 10.75 -7.94 0.69
N SER A 156 9.92 -8.71 1.41
CA SER A 156 10.38 -9.42 2.61
C SER A 156 11.39 -10.52 2.28
N ALA A 157 11.24 -11.19 1.13
CA ALA A 157 12.19 -12.23 0.70
C ALA A 157 13.58 -11.66 0.40
N VAL A 158 13.64 -10.46 -0.19
CA VAL A 158 14.90 -9.78 -0.54
C VAL A 158 15.54 -9.15 0.70
N THR A 159 14.77 -8.42 1.50
CA THR A 159 15.30 -7.63 2.63
C THR A 159 15.48 -8.43 3.91
N LYS A 160 14.71 -9.52 4.08
CA LYS A 160 14.52 -10.24 5.35
C LYS A 160 13.99 -9.36 6.48
N GLN A 161 13.32 -8.26 6.15
CA GLN A 161 12.79 -7.30 7.11
C GLN A 161 11.27 -7.15 6.98
N PRO A 162 10.56 -6.87 8.09
CA PRO A 162 9.12 -6.64 8.05
C PRO A 162 8.79 -5.25 7.47
N PRO A 163 7.56 -4.94 7.07
CA PRO A 163 7.19 -3.58 6.67
C PRO A 163 7.06 -2.62 7.89
N ILE A 164 6.89 -1.33 7.65
CA ILE A 164 6.67 -0.30 8.69
C ILE A 164 5.26 0.25 8.58
N LYS A 165 4.52 0.18 9.68
CA LYS A 165 3.20 0.76 9.80
C LYS A 165 3.29 2.22 10.24
N VAL A 166 2.61 3.10 9.52
CA VAL A 166 2.33 4.48 9.95
C VAL A 166 0.85 4.67 10.21
N THR A 167 0.52 5.70 10.99
CA THR A 167 -0.86 5.93 11.44
C THR A 167 -1.58 6.91 10.56
N GLN A 168 -2.77 6.50 10.12
CA GLN A 168 -3.72 7.40 9.48
C GLN A 168 -4.48 8.18 10.55
N LYS A 169 -4.68 9.49 10.36
CA LYS A 169 -5.60 10.26 11.19
C LYS A 169 -7.00 9.67 11.06
N LYS A 170 -7.75 9.66 12.17
CA LYS A 170 -9.00 8.90 12.38
C LYS A 170 -10.18 9.22 11.44
N GLN A 171 -10.01 10.00 10.38
CA GLN A 171 -11.08 10.37 9.44
C GLN A 171 -11.55 9.21 8.53
N TYR A 172 -10.83 8.08 8.48
CA TYR A 172 -11.13 6.95 7.58
C TYR A 172 -12.52 6.31 7.74
N LYS A 173 -13.18 6.43 8.90
CA LYS A 173 -14.47 5.73 9.13
C LYS A 173 -15.71 6.49 8.68
N GLU A 174 -15.69 7.81 8.52
CA GLU A 174 -16.91 8.59 8.27
C GLU A 174 -17.25 8.71 6.77
N THR A 175 -16.24 8.81 5.91
CA THR A 175 -16.47 9.06 4.47
C THR A 175 -16.90 7.81 3.69
N MET A 176 -16.57 6.61 4.18
CA MET A 176 -16.93 5.34 3.52
C MET A 176 -18.37 4.88 3.78
N MET A 177 -19.04 5.43 4.79
CA MET A 177 -20.44 5.09 5.09
C MET A 177 -21.46 5.97 4.35
N THR A 178 -21.01 7.04 3.69
CA THR A 178 -21.88 8.07 3.10
C THR A 178 -21.92 8.07 1.57
N GLN A 179 -21.08 7.28 0.89
CA GLN A 179 -21.16 7.13 -0.56
C GLN A 179 -21.78 5.78 -0.90
N GLY A 180 -22.99 5.80 -1.47
CA GLY A 180 -23.69 4.66 -2.06
C GLY A 180 -23.01 4.10 -3.31
N SER A 181 -21.70 3.85 -3.23
CA SER A 181 -20.90 3.23 -4.28
C SER A 181 -20.99 1.71 -4.16
N LYS A 182 -21.12 1.04 -5.30
CA LYS A 182 -21.07 -0.42 -5.55
C LYS A 182 -20.44 -1.22 -4.42
N ALA A 183 -21.06 -2.36 -4.05
CA ALA A 183 -20.51 -3.32 -3.10
C ALA A 183 -18.99 -3.43 -3.26
N SER A 184 -18.27 -3.00 -2.23
CA SER A 184 -16.81 -2.96 -2.21
C SER A 184 -16.28 -4.35 -2.57
N ARG A 185 -15.40 -4.45 -3.58
CA ARG A 185 -14.74 -5.73 -3.96
C ARG A 185 -14.08 -6.42 -2.75
N TRP A 186 -13.70 -5.62 -1.76
CA TRP A 186 -13.13 -6.05 -0.49
C TRP A 186 -14.10 -6.79 0.45
N ALA A 187 -15.41 -6.64 0.23
CA ALA A 187 -16.47 -7.28 1.00
C ALA A 187 -16.92 -8.64 0.41
N ASP A 188 -16.41 -9.02 -0.76
CA ASP A 188 -16.69 -10.30 -1.39
C ASP A 188 -16.03 -11.46 -0.60
N PRO A 189 -16.78 -12.49 -0.16
CA PRO A 189 -16.21 -13.68 0.48
C PRO A 189 -15.11 -14.36 -0.36
N ASP A 190 -15.26 -14.37 -1.68
CA ASP A 190 -14.29 -14.98 -2.60
C ASP A 190 -12.97 -14.22 -2.57
N HIS A 191 -13.00 -12.90 -2.42
CA HIS A 191 -11.80 -12.08 -2.34
C HIS A 191 -10.90 -12.49 -1.15
N PHE A 192 -11.50 -12.80 0.00
CA PHE A 192 -10.73 -13.28 1.16
C PHE A 192 -10.21 -14.70 0.95
N ALA A 193 -11.02 -15.60 0.40
CA ALA A 193 -10.63 -16.98 0.10
C ALA A 193 -9.49 -17.06 -0.94
N GLN A 194 -9.51 -16.20 -1.96
CA GLN A 194 -8.42 -16.06 -2.93
C GLN A 194 -7.12 -15.65 -2.25
N ARG A 195 -7.16 -14.65 -1.35
CA ARG A 195 -5.97 -14.23 -0.59
C ARG A 195 -5.39 -15.36 0.26
N GLN A 196 -6.23 -16.19 0.89
CA GLN A 196 -5.76 -17.41 1.57
C GLN A 196 -4.98 -18.33 0.64
N THR A 197 -5.49 -18.52 -0.59
CA THR A 197 -4.86 -19.36 -1.60
C THR A 197 -3.53 -18.78 -2.05
N CYS A 198 -3.48 -17.47 -2.32
CA CYS A 198 -2.26 -16.76 -2.72
C CYS A 198 -1.11 -16.93 -1.73
N MET A 199 -1.37 -16.83 -0.41
CA MET A 199 -0.35 -17.04 0.63
C MET A 199 0.39 -18.38 0.48
N ASN A 200 -0.36 -19.44 0.18
CA ASN A 200 0.19 -20.79 0.04
C ASN A 200 0.90 -20.97 -1.31
N ILE A 201 0.41 -20.38 -2.39
CA ILE A 201 1.08 -20.44 -3.69
C ILE A 201 2.44 -19.71 -3.61
N PHE A 202 2.47 -18.50 -3.07
CA PHE A 202 3.69 -17.69 -3.01
C PHE A 202 4.76 -18.30 -2.10
N SER A 203 4.35 -18.85 -0.94
CA SER A 203 5.29 -19.55 -0.05
C SER A 203 5.83 -20.84 -0.67
N ARG A 204 5.03 -21.59 -1.43
CA ARG A 204 5.51 -22.76 -2.18
C ARG A 204 6.48 -22.37 -3.29
N TRP A 205 6.19 -21.30 -4.02
CA TRP A 205 7.09 -20.79 -5.07
C TRP A 205 8.45 -20.39 -4.49
N LEU A 206 8.49 -19.67 -3.37
CA LEU A 206 9.74 -19.28 -2.72
C LEU A 206 10.43 -20.43 -1.97
N GLY A 207 9.69 -21.50 -1.63
CA GLY A 207 10.16 -22.61 -0.81
C GLY A 207 10.14 -22.36 0.70
N PHE A 208 9.73 -21.16 1.15
CA PHE A 208 9.58 -20.79 2.56
C PHE A 208 8.58 -19.64 2.73
N MET A 209 8.22 -19.30 3.97
CA MET A 209 7.43 -18.09 4.27
C MET A 209 8.37 -16.89 4.47
N PRO A 210 8.40 -15.90 3.56
CA PRO A 210 9.32 -14.77 3.68
C PRO A 210 8.82 -13.65 4.59
N LEU A 211 7.51 -13.60 4.88
CA LEU A 211 6.93 -12.49 5.64
C LEU A 211 7.43 -12.52 7.08
N VAL A 212 7.91 -11.38 7.55
CA VAL A 212 8.39 -11.20 8.92
C VAL A 212 7.36 -10.40 9.70
N HIS A 213 7.07 -10.82 10.93
CA HIS A 213 6.17 -10.08 11.83
C HIS A 213 6.85 -8.84 12.41
N SER A 214 6.04 -7.82 12.70
CA SER A 214 6.45 -6.58 13.36
C SER A 214 5.31 -6.04 14.21
N GLN A 215 5.69 -5.32 15.26
CA GLN A 215 4.79 -4.51 16.08
C GLN A 215 5.18 -3.03 16.03
N MET A 216 6.18 -2.67 15.20
CA MET A 216 6.68 -1.31 15.05
C MET A 216 5.61 -0.42 14.41
N ARG A 217 5.38 0.74 15.02
CA ARG A 217 4.48 1.76 14.48
C ARG A 217 5.14 3.12 14.69
N LEU A 218 5.13 3.92 13.63
CA LEU A 218 5.63 5.29 13.69
C LEU A 218 4.45 6.25 13.53
N ASP A 219 4.36 7.18 14.48
CA ASP A 219 3.35 8.22 14.53
C ASP A 219 4.03 9.59 14.38
N PRO A 220 3.42 10.55 13.67
CA PRO A 220 3.91 11.91 13.72
C PRO A 220 3.84 12.41 15.16
N VAL A 221 4.83 13.22 15.56
CA VAL A 221 4.76 13.93 16.84
C VAL A 221 3.45 14.72 16.87
N LEU A 222 2.74 14.71 18.01
CA LEU A 222 1.45 15.41 18.24
C LEU A 222 1.52 16.94 18.13
N PHE A 223 2.52 17.48 17.43
CA PHE A 223 2.70 18.89 17.19
C PHE A 223 1.47 19.44 16.45
N ARG A 224 0.70 20.28 17.15
CA ARG A 224 -0.58 20.86 16.73
C ARG A 224 -1.76 19.90 16.59
N ASP A 225 -1.68 18.67 17.11
CA ASP A 225 -2.90 17.92 17.33
C ASP A 225 -3.71 18.63 18.43
N GLN A 226 -5.02 18.77 18.23
CA GLN A 226 -5.96 19.26 19.25
C GLN A 226 -6.08 18.22 20.36
N VAL A 227 -5.01 18.01 21.12
CA VAL A 227 -5.09 17.28 22.38
C VAL A 227 -5.97 18.14 23.28
N SER A 228 -7.12 17.59 23.67
CA SER A 228 -8.02 18.23 24.64
C SER A 228 -7.19 18.87 25.75
N ILE A 229 -7.45 20.14 26.05
CA ILE A 229 -6.77 20.88 27.13
C ILE A 229 -6.84 20.11 28.47
N LEU A 230 -7.89 19.29 28.63
CA LEU A 230 -8.09 18.43 29.80
C LEU A 230 -7.08 17.27 29.90
N ARG A 231 -6.42 16.88 28.81
CA ARG A 231 -5.45 15.77 28.74
C ARG A 231 -3.99 16.22 28.69
N LYS A 232 -3.71 17.52 28.53
CA LYS A 232 -2.34 18.03 28.62
C LYS A 232 -1.88 17.98 30.08
N LYS A 233 -0.84 17.18 30.38
CA LYS A 233 -0.19 17.14 31.71
C LYS A 233 0.40 18.50 32.08
N TYR A 234 0.94 19.23 31.09
CA TYR A 234 1.44 20.59 31.23
C TYR A 234 0.67 21.50 30.29
N ARG A 235 -0.26 22.29 30.85
CA ARG A 235 -1.20 23.12 30.08
C ARG A 235 -0.57 24.41 29.54
N ASP A 236 0.47 24.91 30.20
CA ASP A 236 1.07 26.21 29.91
C ASP A 236 2.42 26.13 29.17
N ILE A 237 2.84 24.94 28.73
CA ILE A 237 4.16 24.77 28.07
C ILE A 237 4.27 25.51 26.73
N GLU A 238 3.13 25.87 26.13
CA GLU A 238 3.04 26.62 24.87
C GLU A 238 3.02 28.15 25.08
N ARG A 239 3.13 28.63 26.33
CA ARG A 239 3.15 30.07 26.70
C ARG A 239 4.56 30.62 26.97
N LEU A 240 5.60 29.78 26.86
CA LEU A 240 7.01 30.16 26.95
C LEU A 240 7.59 30.39 25.56
#